data_AF-X0SB43-F1
#
_entry.id   AF-X0SB43-F1
#
_cell.length_a   1.000
_cell.length_b   1.000
_cell.length_c   1.000
_cell.angle_alpha   90.00
_cell.angle_beta   90.00
_cell.angle_gamma   90.00
#
_symmetry.space_group_name_H-M   'P 1'
#
loop_
_entity.id
_entity.type
_entity.pdbx_description
1 polymer ?
#
loop_
_entity_poly.entity_id
_entity_poly.type
_entity_poly.pdbx_seq_one_letter_code
_entity_poly.pdbx_strand_id
1 'polypeptide(L)'
;MNSPEPDPNPIPESNPQDLGEPSVLDWLKSLVRGRPLPIPEGPEESAIVDLPLTLEDEPQREAILSTFHFSASQFRLPVALLLALTAQFGLERRGESIWISIALYILAAVVIAWGTWAEDFHYNSPPKSNKKINPVSYRPAYLAAALILSLLTFLTSGDNLFDFLTVVFWIASVITVLLAFWEGEFPLVSWWRRFKGWLADPNLRLSFSGWELLVLAGFGLSIFFRFYLLDTVPPEMVSDHAEKLLDVVDVLNGKYSIFFSRNTGREALQFYMAAATYKLLGTGISH
;
A
#
# COMPACT_ATOMS: atom_id res chain seq x y z
N MET A 1 9.92 -65.75 61.82
CA MET A 1 9.59 -64.43 62.41
C MET A 1 9.19 -63.54 61.25
N ASN A 2 7.90 -63.25 61.15
CA ASN A 2 7.30 -62.47 60.07
C ASN A 2 7.78 -61.01 60.11
N SER A 3 8.12 -60.46 58.95
CA SER A 3 8.05 -59.01 58.67
C SER A 3 7.88 -58.80 57.17
N PRO A 4 7.15 -57.76 56.75
CA PRO A 4 6.23 -57.80 55.62
C PRO A 4 6.80 -57.20 54.31
N GLU A 5 6.12 -57.52 53.21
CA GLU A 5 6.25 -56.89 51.88
C GLU A 5 6.26 -55.35 51.97
N PRO A 6 7.10 -54.65 51.17
CA PRO A 6 6.94 -53.22 50.97
C PRO A 6 5.83 -52.95 49.94
N ASP A 7 4.90 -52.08 50.32
CA ASP A 7 3.83 -51.50 49.50
C ASP A 7 4.35 -50.98 48.14
N PRO A 8 3.55 -51.06 47.06
CA PRO A 8 3.89 -50.42 45.79
C PRO A 8 3.86 -48.89 45.97
N ASN A 9 4.97 -48.25 45.60
CA ASN A 9 5.12 -46.80 45.58
C ASN A 9 3.88 -46.10 45.01
N PRO A 10 3.36 -45.05 45.68
CA PRO A 10 2.28 -44.25 45.12
C PRO A 10 2.79 -43.56 43.83
N ILE A 11 2.00 -43.68 42.77
CA ILE A 11 2.17 -42.91 41.54
C ILE A 11 2.20 -41.43 41.94
N PRO A 12 3.25 -40.65 41.60
CA PRO A 12 3.25 -39.24 41.92
C PRO A 12 2.10 -38.57 41.18
N GLU A 13 1.20 -37.93 41.92
CA GLU A 13 0.29 -36.92 41.36
C GLU A 13 1.15 -35.83 40.72
N SER A 14 1.25 -35.87 39.39
CA SER A 14 1.95 -34.85 38.63
C SER A 14 1.20 -33.53 38.80
N ASN A 15 1.84 -32.59 39.49
CA ASN A 15 1.46 -31.20 39.64
C ASN A 15 1.07 -30.61 38.25
N PRO A 16 -0.12 -30.02 38.07
CA PRO A 16 -0.58 -29.53 36.77
C PRO A 16 0.25 -28.36 36.19
N GLN A 17 1.28 -27.90 36.90
CA GLN A 17 2.20 -26.84 36.45
C GLN A 17 3.43 -27.36 35.67
N ASP A 18 3.60 -28.68 35.52
CA ASP A 18 4.78 -29.27 34.85
C ASP A 18 4.58 -29.55 33.35
N LEU A 19 3.44 -29.15 32.78
CA LEU A 19 3.22 -29.16 31.33
C LEU A 19 3.54 -27.77 30.80
N GLY A 20 4.69 -27.64 30.12
CA GLY A 20 5.06 -26.45 29.37
C GLY A 20 3.90 -25.95 28.50
N GLU A 21 3.83 -24.63 28.31
CA GLU A 21 2.74 -23.94 27.62
C GLU A 21 2.29 -24.72 26.37
N PRO A 22 1.01 -25.11 26.27
CA PRO A 22 0.53 -25.97 25.19
C PRO A 22 0.78 -25.28 23.85
N SER A 23 1.47 -25.97 22.95
CA SER A 23 1.71 -25.43 21.61
C SER A 23 0.40 -25.33 20.83
N VAL A 24 0.36 -24.47 19.81
CA VAL A 24 -0.78 -24.35 18.87
C VAL A 24 -1.20 -25.72 18.31
N LEU A 25 -0.23 -26.62 18.14
CA LEU A 25 -0.44 -27.96 17.60
C LEU A 25 -1.17 -28.88 18.59
N ASP A 26 -0.99 -28.68 19.90
CA ASP A 26 -1.70 -29.42 20.94
C ASP A 26 -3.13 -28.93 21.13
N TRP A 27 -3.36 -27.62 20.96
CA TRP A 27 -4.71 -27.08 20.87
C TRP A 27 -5.47 -27.66 19.68
N LEU A 28 -4.85 -27.71 18.49
CA LEU A 28 -5.47 -28.26 17.27
C LEU A 28 -5.81 -29.75 17.40
N LYS A 29 -4.91 -30.53 18.02
CA LYS A 29 -5.17 -31.94 18.37
C LYS A 29 -6.31 -32.09 19.38
N SER A 30 -6.48 -31.16 20.32
CA SER A 30 -7.56 -31.21 21.31
C SER A 30 -8.94 -30.95 20.69
N LEU A 31 -9.01 -30.09 19.66
CA LEU A 31 -10.23 -29.88 18.86
C LEU A 31 -10.67 -31.15 18.14
N VAL A 32 -9.74 -31.87 17.50
CA VAL A 32 -10.02 -33.12 16.77
C VAL A 32 -10.49 -34.23 17.72
N ARG A 33 -10.03 -34.21 18.98
CA ARG A 33 -10.42 -35.18 20.02
C ARG A 33 -11.74 -34.83 20.73
N GLY A 34 -12.41 -33.74 20.35
CA GLY A 34 -13.69 -33.32 20.93
C GLY A 34 -13.61 -32.85 22.39
N ARG A 35 -12.41 -32.54 22.90
CA ARG A 35 -12.19 -31.99 24.25
C ARG A 35 -11.25 -30.79 24.14
N PRO A 36 -11.78 -29.60 23.79
CA PRO A 36 -10.94 -28.42 23.58
C PRO A 36 -10.26 -28.02 24.89
N LEU A 37 -8.95 -27.79 24.84
CA LEU A 37 -8.20 -27.21 25.95
C LEU A 37 -8.73 -25.80 26.26
N PRO A 38 -8.98 -25.45 27.54
CA PRO A 38 -9.38 -24.10 27.91
C PRO A 38 -8.26 -23.12 27.60
N ILE A 39 -8.61 -21.99 26.98
CA ILE A 39 -7.68 -20.90 26.71
C ILE A 39 -7.33 -20.28 28.08
N PRO A 40 -6.05 -20.13 28.44
CA PRO A 40 -5.68 -19.42 29.66
C PRO A 40 -6.28 -18.02 29.60
N GLU A 41 -7.17 -17.70 30.54
CA GLU A 41 -7.58 -16.31 30.74
C GLU A 41 -6.30 -15.55 31.13
N GLY A 42 -5.93 -14.57 30.31
CA GLY A 42 -4.79 -13.69 30.60
C GLY A 42 -4.97 -13.08 31.99
N PRO A 43 -3.87 -12.65 32.64
CA PRO A 43 -3.89 -12.24 34.04
C PRO A 43 -5.05 -11.27 34.28
N GLU A 44 -5.92 -11.63 35.23
CA GLU A 44 -7.01 -10.78 35.68
C GLU A 44 -6.43 -9.40 36.00
N GLU A 45 -7.14 -8.39 35.50
CA GLU A 45 -6.88 -6.98 35.62
C GLU A 45 -6.76 -6.62 37.11
N SER A 46 -5.54 -6.72 37.63
CA SER A 46 -5.22 -6.33 38.99
C SER A 46 -5.34 -4.82 39.05
N ALA A 47 -6.43 -4.38 39.67
CA ALA A 47 -6.65 -3.09 40.29
C ALA A 47 -5.82 -1.95 39.70
N ILE A 48 -6.46 -1.16 38.84
CA ILE A 48 -6.06 0.21 38.51
C ILE A 48 -5.84 0.93 39.85
N VAL A 49 -4.58 1.02 40.27
CA VAL A 49 -4.17 1.98 41.29
C VAL A 49 -4.27 3.32 40.60
N ASP A 50 -5.20 4.16 41.07
CA ASP A 50 -5.35 5.56 40.68
C ASP A 50 -3.99 6.27 40.79
N LEU A 51 -3.25 6.35 39.68
CA LEU A 51 -2.23 7.37 39.53
C LEU A 51 -2.96 8.69 39.31
N PRO A 52 -2.71 9.73 40.11
CA PRO A 52 -3.29 11.03 39.85
C PRO A 52 -2.83 11.50 38.46
N LEU A 53 -3.80 11.81 37.61
CA LEU A 53 -3.63 12.61 36.40
C LEU A 53 -2.95 13.92 36.82
N THR A 54 -1.63 13.93 36.71
CA THR A 54 -0.87 15.18 36.66
C THR A 54 -1.30 15.81 35.35
N LEU A 55 -2.12 16.86 35.47
CA LEU A 55 -2.38 17.79 34.39
C LEU A 55 -1.01 18.33 33.97
N GLU A 56 -0.43 17.75 32.94
CA GLU A 56 0.71 18.33 32.25
C GLU A 56 0.28 19.73 31.82
N ASP A 57 0.97 20.73 32.35
CA ASP A 57 0.78 22.13 32.04
C ASP A 57 0.70 22.33 30.52
N GLU A 58 -0.43 22.86 30.06
CA GLU A 58 -0.60 23.41 28.73
C GLU A 58 0.58 24.34 28.41
N PRO A 59 1.46 24.02 27.45
CA PRO A 59 2.49 24.96 27.07
C PRO A 59 1.79 26.13 26.40
N GLN A 60 1.75 27.25 27.11
CA GLN A 60 1.31 28.54 26.62
C GLN A 60 1.87 28.74 25.21
N ARG A 61 0.96 28.91 24.25
CA ARG A 61 1.26 29.36 22.89
C ARG A 61 1.85 30.77 22.94
N GLU A 62 3.10 30.88 23.35
CA GLU A 62 3.92 32.02 22.99
C GLU A 62 4.23 31.89 21.50
N ALA A 63 3.93 32.96 20.77
CA ALA A 63 4.19 33.08 19.35
C ALA A 63 5.71 32.96 19.11
N ILE A 64 6.15 31.74 18.78
CA ILE A 64 7.53 31.48 18.37
C ILE A 64 7.72 32.18 17.03
N LEU A 65 8.34 33.36 17.06
CA LEU A 65 9.16 33.81 15.94
C LEU A 65 10.24 32.73 15.78
N SER A 66 10.02 31.80 14.85
CA SER A 66 10.91 30.68 14.62
C SER A 66 12.21 31.21 14.03
N THR A 67 13.14 31.59 14.90
CA THR A 67 14.55 31.68 14.55
C THR A 67 14.94 30.29 14.04
N PHE A 68 15.25 30.20 12.75
CA PHE A 68 15.69 28.94 12.16
C PHE A 68 17.03 28.54 12.81
N HIS A 69 16.97 27.66 13.80
CA HIS A 69 18.15 27.05 14.39
C HIS A 69 18.57 25.88 13.51
N PHE A 70 19.53 26.16 12.62
CA PHE A 70 20.17 25.13 11.83
C PHE A 70 21.23 24.42 12.67
N SER A 71 21.07 23.12 12.89
CA SER A 71 22.11 22.27 13.48
C SER A 71 22.93 21.62 12.37
N ALA A 72 24.24 21.47 12.57
CA ALA A 72 25.13 20.78 11.63
C ALA A 72 24.68 19.33 11.36
N SER A 73 23.96 18.70 12.30
CA SER A 73 23.36 17.36 12.13
C SER A 73 22.31 17.31 11.01
N GLN A 74 21.54 18.38 10.82
CA GLN A 74 20.46 18.44 9.82
C GLN A 74 20.97 18.47 8.37
N PHE A 75 22.25 18.81 8.16
CA PHE A 75 22.85 18.89 6.82
C PHE A 75 23.53 17.59 6.36
N ARG A 76 23.81 16.64 7.26
CA ARG A 76 24.52 15.39 6.90
C ARG A 76 23.76 14.56 5.87
N LEU A 77 22.44 14.40 6.03
CA LEU A 77 21.60 13.67 5.08
C LEU A 77 21.48 14.40 3.72
N PRO A 78 21.17 15.71 3.64
CA PRO A 78 21.20 16.46 2.38
C PRO A 78 22.56 16.40 1.68
N VAL A 79 23.67 16.52 2.42
CA VAL A 79 25.03 16.45 1.87
C VAL A 79 25.32 15.06 1.31
N ALA A 80 24.99 14.00 2.05
CA ALA A 80 25.14 12.63 1.55
C ALA A 80 24.31 12.39 0.27
N LEU A 81 23.08 12.90 0.22
CA LEU A 81 22.22 12.80 -0.96
C LEU A 81 22.82 13.55 -2.15
N LEU A 82 23.31 14.78 -1.97
CA LEU A 82 23.96 15.56 -3.03
C LEU A 82 25.21 14.86 -3.57
N LEU A 83 26.03 14.27 -2.70
CA LEU A 83 27.21 13.49 -3.10
C LEU A 83 26.80 12.27 -3.92
N ALA A 84 25.78 11.52 -3.48
CA ALA A 84 25.29 10.33 -4.19
C ALA A 84 24.68 10.67 -5.55
N LEU A 85 23.90 11.76 -5.65
CA LEU A 85 23.35 12.23 -6.92
C LEU A 85 24.44 12.71 -7.88
N THR A 86 25.46 13.40 -7.37
CA THR A 86 26.63 13.82 -8.17
C THR A 86 27.41 12.61 -8.68
N ALA A 87 27.57 11.59 -7.83
CA ALA A 87 28.20 10.32 -8.21
C ALA A 87 27.43 9.60 -9.33
N GLN A 88 26.10 9.47 -9.16
CA GLN A 88 25.20 8.84 -10.12
C GLN A 88 25.22 9.56 -11.47
N PHE A 89 25.16 10.89 -11.46
CA PHE A 89 25.22 11.71 -12.65
C PHE A 89 26.53 11.52 -13.44
N GLY A 90 27.66 11.37 -12.73
CA GLY A 90 28.95 11.06 -13.35
C GLY A 90 28.97 9.68 -14.04
N LEU A 91 28.31 8.67 -13.46
CA LEU A 91 28.19 7.34 -14.07
C LEU A 91 27.25 7.34 -15.29
N GLU A 92 26.12 8.03 -15.21
CA GLU A 92 25.14 8.13 -16.30
C GLU A 92 25.72 8.82 -17.53
N ARG A 93 26.53 9.87 -17.32
CA ARG A 93 27.22 10.56 -18.42
C ARG A 93 28.41 9.78 -19.00
N ARG A 94 28.71 8.58 -18.47
CA ARG A 94 29.92 7.80 -18.82
C ARG A 94 31.18 8.67 -18.78
N GLY A 95 31.32 9.47 -17.72
CA GLY A 95 32.47 10.36 -17.56
C GLY A 95 33.79 9.61 -17.60
N GLU A 96 34.87 10.30 -18.00
CA GLU A 96 36.19 9.69 -18.25
C GLU A 96 36.81 8.98 -17.03
N SER A 97 36.34 9.26 -15.80
CA SER A 97 36.86 8.66 -14.59
C SER A 97 35.74 8.13 -13.68
N ILE A 98 35.41 6.84 -13.85
CA ILE A 98 34.52 6.07 -12.98
C ILE A 98 34.97 6.17 -11.51
N TRP A 99 36.28 6.31 -11.27
CA TRP A 99 36.87 6.40 -9.94
C TRP A 99 36.37 7.60 -9.13
N ILE A 100 36.03 8.73 -9.78
CA ILE A 100 35.48 9.90 -9.09
C ILE A 100 34.08 9.59 -8.56
N SER A 101 33.23 8.95 -9.36
CA SER A 101 31.90 8.52 -8.92
C SER A 101 31.96 7.49 -7.79
N ILE A 102 32.89 6.53 -7.87
CA ILE A 102 33.11 5.56 -6.78
C ILE A 102 33.53 6.29 -5.50
N ALA A 103 34.49 7.22 -5.58
CA ALA A 103 34.94 7.99 -4.42
C ALA A 103 33.81 8.83 -3.79
N LEU A 104 32.96 9.45 -4.61
CA LEU A 104 31.80 10.21 -4.14
C LEU A 104 30.75 9.32 -3.45
N TYR A 105 30.51 8.10 -3.94
CA TYR A 105 29.65 7.13 -3.26
C TYR A 105 30.22 6.67 -1.92
N ILE A 106 31.52 6.39 -1.86
CA ILE A 106 32.20 6.05 -0.61
C ILE A 106 32.06 7.20 0.38
N LEU A 107 32.26 8.45 -0.06
CA LEU A 107 32.10 9.62 0.80
C LEU A 107 30.65 9.79 1.28
N ALA A 108 29.66 9.60 0.41
CA ALA A 108 28.25 9.61 0.80
C ALA A 108 27.94 8.54 1.85
N ALA A 109 28.47 7.32 1.68
CA ALA A 109 28.31 6.23 2.65
C ALA A 109 28.97 6.56 4.00
N VAL A 110 30.16 7.18 4.00
CA VAL A 110 30.84 7.63 5.22
C VAL A 110 30.02 8.70 5.94
N VAL A 111 29.44 9.66 5.22
CA VAL A 111 28.59 10.71 5.83
C VAL A 111 27.32 10.11 6.44
N ILE A 112 26.70 9.12 5.79
CA ILE A 112 25.55 8.40 6.35
C ILE A 112 25.97 7.60 7.59
N ALA A 113 27.07 6.84 7.52
CA ALA A 113 27.59 6.08 8.65
C ALA A 113 27.91 6.98 9.85
N TRP A 114 28.49 8.15 9.60
CA TRP A 114 28.71 9.16 10.62
C TRP A 114 27.37 9.67 11.19
N GLY A 115 26.38 10.00 10.35
CA GLY A 115 25.07 10.43 10.83
C GLY A 115 24.34 9.37 11.66
N THR A 116 24.49 8.08 11.31
CA THR A 116 23.94 6.98 12.10
C THR A 116 24.65 6.82 13.45
N TRP A 117 25.97 7.00 13.48
CA TRP A 117 26.74 6.91 14.72
C TRP A 117 26.49 8.11 15.64
N ALA A 118 26.25 9.28 15.06
CA ALA A 118 25.90 10.49 15.80
C ALA A 118 24.43 10.55 16.23
N GLU A 119 23.65 9.48 16.02
CA GLU A 119 22.23 9.39 16.34
C GLU A 119 21.35 10.48 15.70
N ASP A 120 21.76 11.04 14.56
CA ASP A 120 21.01 12.11 13.87
C ASP A 120 19.63 11.64 13.37
N PHE A 121 19.46 10.33 13.19
CA PHE A 121 18.23 9.70 12.70
C PHE A 121 17.35 9.27 13.86
N HIS A 122 16.58 10.21 14.41
CA HIS A 122 15.60 9.91 15.44
C HIS A 122 14.41 9.16 14.82
N TYR A 123 14.38 7.83 14.98
CA TYR A 123 13.21 7.03 14.65
C TYR A 123 12.23 7.06 15.83
N ASN A 124 11.23 7.94 15.74
CA ASN A 124 10.08 7.87 16.64
C ASN A 124 9.25 6.65 16.25
N SER A 125 9.33 5.59 17.06
CA SER A 125 8.47 4.43 16.85
C SER A 125 7.02 4.89 16.87
N PRO A 126 6.23 4.58 15.83
CA PRO A 126 4.81 4.92 15.86
C PRO A 126 4.19 4.26 17.10
N PRO A 127 3.22 4.92 17.75
CA PRO A 127 2.56 4.33 18.92
C PRO A 127 2.06 2.94 18.56
N LYS A 128 2.45 1.93 19.34
CA LYS A 128 2.02 0.55 19.13
C LYS A 128 0.50 0.53 19.22
N SER A 129 -0.16 0.30 18.09
CA SER A 129 -1.62 0.23 18.04
C SER A 129 -2.07 -1.05 18.76
N ASN A 130 -2.65 -0.91 19.94
CA ASN A 130 -3.30 -2.00 20.68
C ASN A 130 -4.67 -2.38 20.07
N LYS A 131 -4.94 -1.96 18.83
CA LYS A 131 -6.21 -2.23 18.17
C LYS A 131 -6.24 -3.71 17.79
N LYS A 132 -6.99 -4.49 18.57
CA LYS A 132 -7.32 -5.89 18.25
C LYS A 132 -7.82 -5.95 16.81
N ILE A 133 -7.17 -6.77 15.99
CA ILE A 133 -7.61 -7.01 14.61
C ILE A 133 -8.93 -7.77 14.73
N ASN A 134 -10.03 -7.08 14.43
CA ASN A 134 -11.33 -7.73 14.38
C ASN A 134 -11.33 -8.75 13.23
N PRO A 135 -12.01 -9.90 13.38
CA PRO A 135 -12.19 -10.83 12.29
C PRO A 135 -12.89 -10.11 11.12
N VAL A 136 -12.40 -10.34 9.90
CA VAL A 136 -12.93 -9.74 8.67
C VAL A 136 -14.42 -10.03 8.58
N SER A 137 -15.23 -8.97 8.69
CA SER A 137 -16.68 -9.09 8.58
C SER A 137 -17.06 -9.06 7.10
N TYR A 138 -17.72 -10.11 6.61
CA TYR A 138 -18.15 -10.19 5.21
C TYR A 138 -19.65 -10.48 5.10
N ARG A 139 -20.24 -10.14 3.96
CA ARG A 139 -21.67 -10.30 3.68
C ARG A 139 -21.88 -11.48 2.71
N PRO A 140 -22.31 -12.65 3.18
CA PRO A 140 -22.29 -13.89 2.38
C PRO A 140 -23.18 -13.83 1.13
N ALA A 141 -24.31 -13.10 1.18
CA ALA A 141 -25.19 -12.94 0.03
C ALA A 141 -24.50 -12.22 -1.15
N TYR A 142 -23.72 -11.17 -0.87
CA TYR A 142 -22.96 -10.45 -1.90
C TYR A 142 -21.80 -11.29 -2.42
N LEU A 143 -21.17 -12.08 -1.56
CA LEU A 143 -20.11 -13.00 -1.98
C LEU A 143 -20.66 -14.11 -2.90
N ALA A 144 -21.81 -14.69 -2.56
CA ALA A 144 -22.47 -15.68 -3.41
C ALA A 144 -22.89 -15.06 -4.77
N ALA A 145 -23.45 -13.85 -4.76
CA ALA A 145 -23.76 -13.12 -5.98
C ALA A 145 -22.51 -12.85 -6.83
N ALA A 146 -21.40 -12.45 -6.20
CA ALA A 146 -20.13 -12.23 -6.87
C ALA A 146 -19.59 -13.49 -7.55
N LEU A 147 -19.70 -14.66 -6.90
CA LEU A 147 -19.29 -15.94 -7.48
C LEU A 147 -20.14 -16.33 -8.69
N ILE A 148 -21.45 -16.09 -8.64
CA ILE A 148 -22.33 -16.34 -9.79
C ILE A 148 -21.98 -15.39 -10.94
N LEU A 149 -21.78 -14.10 -10.65
CA LEU A 149 -21.44 -13.10 -11.66
C LEU A 149 -20.05 -13.32 -12.27
N SER A 150 -19.07 -13.77 -11.48
CA SER A 150 -17.74 -14.11 -12.00
C SER A 150 -17.78 -15.35 -12.88
N LEU A 151 -18.61 -16.35 -12.53
CA LEU A 151 -18.85 -17.50 -13.39
C LEU A 151 -19.53 -17.07 -14.71
N LEU A 152 -20.54 -16.20 -14.65
CA LEU A 152 -21.18 -15.66 -15.86
C LEU A 152 -20.20 -14.86 -16.72
N THR A 153 -19.30 -14.11 -16.11
CA THR A 153 -18.20 -13.41 -16.81
C THR A 153 -17.32 -14.40 -17.55
N PHE A 154 -16.90 -15.48 -16.89
CA PHE A 154 -16.09 -16.52 -17.52
C PHE A 154 -16.83 -17.17 -18.71
N LEU A 155 -18.09 -17.55 -18.52
CA LEU A 155 -18.89 -18.18 -19.59
C LEU A 155 -19.14 -17.26 -20.79
N THR A 156 -19.20 -15.95 -20.58
CA THR A 156 -19.43 -14.95 -21.64
C THR A 156 -18.14 -14.42 -22.26
N SER A 157 -16.98 -14.64 -21.63
CA SER A 157 -15.65 -14.21 -22.13
C SER A 157 -15.09 -15.02 -23.32
N GLY A 158 -15.98 -15.58 -24.15
CA GLY A 158 -15.63 -16.35 -25.34
C GLY A 158 -14.83 -15.54 -26.37
N ASP A 159 -14.09 -16.26 -27.22
CA ASP A 159 -13.34 -15.71 -28.37
C ASP A 159 -12.33 -14.60 -28.04
N ASN A 160 -11.93 -14.46 -26.77
CA ASN A 160 -11.02 -13.43 -26.29
C ASN A 160 -11.55 -12.01 -26.56
N LEU A 161 -12.86 -11.78 -26.42
CA LEU A 161 -13.49 -10.48 -26.67
C LEU A 161 -14.25 -9.94 -25.44
N PHE A 162 -14.10 -8.65 -25.19
CA PHE A 162 -14.97 -7.89 -24.28
C PHE A 162 -16.30 -7.59 -24.97
N ASP A 163 -17.24 -8.52 -24.88
CA ASP A 163 -18.64 -8.28 -25.23
C ASP A 163 -19.34 -7.46 -24.13
N PHE A 164 -20.41 -6.76 -24.51
CA PHE A 164 -21.21 -5.94 -23.60
C PHE A 164 -21.70 -6.74 -22.38
N LEU A 165 -22.21 -7.96 -22.59
CA LEU A 165 -22.67 -8.82 -21.50
C LEU A 165 -21.52 -9.24 -20.58
N THR A 166 -20.38 -9.62 -21.16
CA THR A 166 -19.17 -9.97 -20.42
C THR A 166 -18.72 -8.83 -19.53
N VAL A 167 -18.68 -7.60 -20.07
CA VAL A 167 -18.29 -6.41 -19.32
C VAL A 167 -19.29 -6.10 -18.21
N VAL A 168 -20.59 -6.22 -18.47
CA VAL A 168 -21.64 -6.00 -17.46
C VAL A 168 -21.51 -7.00 -16.31
N PHE A 169 -21.39 -8.30 -16.59
CA PHE A 169 -21.19 -9.31 -15.55
C PHE A 169 -19.88 -9.11 -14.80
N TRP A 170 -18.81 -8.75 -15.51
CA TRP A 170 -17.52 -8.50 -14.90
C TRP A 170 -17.58 -7.32 -13.92
N ILE A 171 -18.10 -6.17 -14.36
CA ILE A 171 -18.25 -4.98 -13.51
C ILE A 171 -19.14 -5.29 -12.31
N ALA A 172 -20.28 -5.97 -12.53
CA ALA A 172 -21.18 -6.37 -11.45
C ALA A 172 -20.48 -7.31 -10.45
N SER A 173 -19.64 -8.24 -10.92
CA SER A 173 -18.86 -9.13 -10.06
C SER A 173 -17.88 -8.34 -9.18
N VAL A 174 -17.15 -7.38 -9.76
CA VAL A 174 -16.20 -6.55 -9.03
C VAL A 174 -16.91 -5.71 -7.98
N ILE A 175 -18.00 -5.03 -8.36
CA ILE A 175 -18.80 -4.23 -7.43
C ILE A 175 -19.34 -5.09 -6.29
N THR A 176 -19.89 -6.28 -6.58
CA THR A 176 -20.44 -7.16 -5.54
C THR A 176 -19.37 -7.72 -4.60
N VAL A 177 -18.16 -8.04 -5.09
CA VAL A 177 -17.02 -8.38 -4.22
C VAL A 177 -16.68 -7.22 -3.29
N LEU A 178 -16.56 -6.00 -3.83
CA LEU A 178 -16.28 -4.82 -3.01
C LEU A 178 -17.35 -4.60 -1.94
N LEU A 179 -18.63 -4.78 -2.27
CA LEU A 179 -19.75 -4.70 -1.32
C LEU A 179 -19.75 -5.85 -0.31
N ALA A 180 -19.28 -7.04 -0.67
CA ALA A 180 -19.20 -8.20 0.21
C ALA A 180 -18.23 -7.97 1.37
N PHE A 181 -17.12 -7.30 1.11
CA PHE A 181 -16.08 -6.97 2.10
C PHE A 181 -16.15 -5.53 2.61
N TRP A 182 -17.21 -4.78 2.27
CA TRP A 182 -17.34 -3.40 2.73
C TRP A 182 -17.74 -3.34 4.22
N GLU A 183 -16.81 -2.88 5.05
CA GLU A 183 -17.03 -2.61 6.47
C GLU A 183 -17.68 -1.23 6.67
N GLY A 184 -18.82 -1.19 7.36
CA GLY A 184 -19.56 0.04 7.69
C GLY A 184 -20.71 0.41 6.73
N GLU A 185 -21.13 1.67 6.78
CA GLU A 185 -22.17 2.22 5.89
C GLU A 185 -21.69 2.22 4.44
N PHE A 186 -22.60 1.94 3.50
CA PHE A 186 -22.25 1.94 2.08
C PHE A 186 -21.73 3.32 1.62
N PRO A 187 -20.72 3.35 0.73
CA PRO A 187 -20.05 4.58 0.34
C PRO A 187 -21.03 5.54 -0.33
N LEU A 188 -21.97 5.05 -1.14
CA LEU A 188 -22.98 5.86 -1.82
C LEU A 188 -23.85 6.69 -0.85
N VAL A 189 -24.23 6.11 0.30
CA VAL A 189 -25.04 6.82 1.31
C VAL A 189 -24.21 7.94 1.95
N SER A 190 -22.96 7.64 2.28
CA SER A 190 -22.04 8.61 2.87
C SER A 190 -21.67 9.73 1.90
N TRP A 191 -21.43 9.41 0.62
CA TRP A 191 -21.11 10.37 -0.43
C TRP A 191 -22.29 11.27 -0.73
N TRP A 192 -23.51 10.72 -0.82
CA TRP A 192 -24.72 11.52 -1.03
C TRP A 192 -24.97 12.48 0.13
N ARG A 193 -24.79 12.02 1.38
CA ARG A 193 -24.90 12.86 2.58
C ARG A 193 -23.86 13.99 2.57
N ARG A 194 -22.59 13.69 2.22
CA ARG A 194 -21.50 14.68 2.09
C ARG A 194 -21.77 15.68 0.95
N PHE A 195 -22.21 15.21 -0.20
CA PHE A 195 -22.54 16.04 -1.35
C PHE A 195 -23.70 16.97 -1.04
N LYS A 196 -24.77 16.46 -0.42
CA LYS A 196 -25.91 17.28 0.04
C LYS A 196 -25.49 18.31 1.10
N GLY A 197 -24.58 17.94 2.01
CA GLY A 197 -23.99 18.86 2.98
C GLY A 197 -23.14 19.95 2.33
N TRP A 198 -22.31 19.60 1.34
CA TRP A 198 -21.51 20.56 0.58
C TRP A 198 -22.38 21.49 -0.28
N LEU A 199 -23.47 21.00 -0.86
CA LEU A 199 -24.41 21.82 -1.62
C LEU A 199 -25.20 22.80 -0.73
N ALA A 200 -25.40 22.45 0.55
CA ALA A 200 -26.07 23.31 1.51
C ALA A 200 -25.18 24.44 2.04
N ASP A 201 -23.85 24.23 2.10
CA ASP A 201 -22.89 25.27 2.47
C ASP A 201 -21.57 25.10 1.68
N PRO A 202 -21.49 25.63 0.45
CA PRO A 202 -20.32 25.49 -0.41
C PRO A 202 -19.21 26.46 0.03
N ASN A 203 -18.51 26.11 1.12
CA ASN A 203 -17.36 26.87 1.60
C ASN A 203 -16.05 26.25 1.08
N LEU A 204 -15.57 26.74 -0.06
CA LEU A 204 -14.22 26.43 -0.57
C LEU A 204 -13.21 27.42 0.03
N ARG A 205 -12.59 27.04 1.15
CA ARG A 205 -11.45 27.78 1.72
C ARG A 205 -10.16 27.18 1.21
N LEU A 206 -9.65 27.72 0.10
CA LEU A 206 -8.34 27.36 -0.44
C LEU A 206 -7.28 28.23 0.25
N SER A 207 -6.60 27.67 1.24
CA SER A 207 -5.38 28.26 1.80
C SER A 207 -4.18 27.51 1.24
N PHE A 208 -3.31 28.18 0.50
CA PHE A 208 -2.05 27.60 0.04
C PHE A 208 -0.92 28.04 0.97
N SER A 209 -0.29 27.07 1.61
CA SER A 209 1.00 27.19 2.27
C SER A 209 2.13 27.27 1.24
N GLY A 210 3.28 27.81 1.66
CA GLY A 210 4.48 27.83 0.80
C GLY A 210 4.92 26.43 0.33
N TRP A 211 4.68 25.40 1.14
CA TRP A 211 4.93 24.01 0.76
C TRP A 211 4.00 23.54 -0.36
N GLU A 212 2.70 23.82 -0.28
CA GLU A 212 1.75 23.46 -1.34
C GLU A 212 2.07 24.16 -2.65
N LEU A 213 2.53 25.42 -2.59
CA LEU A 213 3.02 26.13 -3.77
C LEU A 213 4.27 25.47 -4.37
N LEU A 214 5.21 25.00 -3.55
CA LEU A 214 6.38 24.25 -4.02
C LEU A 214 5.99 22.91 -4.65
N VAL A 215 5.07 22.16 -4.04
CA VAL A 215 4.54 20.91 -4.61
C VAL A 215 3.85 21.19 -5.95
N LEU A 216 3.05 22.24 -6.04
CA LEU A 216 2.36 22.64 -7.25
C LEU A 216 3.34 23.09 -8.34
N ALA A 217 4.39 23.81 -7.98
CA ALA A 217 5.47 24.18 -8.89
C ALA A 217 6.23 22.95 -9.41
N GLY A 218 6.57 22.00 -8.52
CA GLY A 218 7.21 20.74 -8.92
C GLY A 218 6.33 19.90 -9.84
N PHE A 219 5.03 19.83 -9.55
CA PHE A 219 4.05 19.14 -10.39
C PHE A 219 3.92 19.82 -11.77
N GLY A 220 3.84 21.15 -11.79
CA GLY A 220 3.81 21.94 -13.03
C GLY A 220 5.07 21.73 -13.88
N LEU A 221 6.25 21.70 -13.26
CA LEU A 221 7.51 21.46 -13.96
C LEU A 221 7.59 20.03 -14.54
N SER A 222 7.09 19.03 -13.78
CA SER A 222 6.99 17.64 -14.24
C SER A 222 6.07 17.52 -15.47
N ILE A 223 4.89 18.16 -15.44
CA ILE A 223 3.98 18.23 -16.58
C ILE A 223 4.69 18.90 -17.77
N PHE A 224 5.32 20.05 -17.56
CA PHE A 224 6.02 20.76 -18.63
C PHE A 224 7.04 19.85 -19.34
N PHE A 225 7.96 19.22 -18.59
CA PHE A 225 8.96 18.35 -19.19
C PHE A 225 8.38 17.07 -19.80
N ARG A 226 7.23 16.59 -19.33
CA ARG A 226 6.57 15.40 -19.88
C ARG A 226 5.85 15.67 -21.20
N PHE A 227 5.31 16.87 -21.38
CA PHE A 227 4.41 17.19 -22.50
C PHE A 227 4.93 18.28 -23.46
N TYR A 228 6.05 18.96 -23.18
CA TYR A 228 6.55 20.07 -24.00
C TYR A 228 6.86 19.70 -25.46
N LEU A 229 7.20 18.45 -25.74
CA LEU A 229 7.50 17.94 -27.10
C LEU A 229 6.49 16.87 -27.56
N LEU A 230 5.26 16.90 -27.03
CA LEU A 230 4.25 15.87 -27.30
C LEU A 230 3.86 15.76 -28.78
N ASP A 231 4.01 16.84 -29.55
CA ASP A 231 3.71 16.91 -30.99
C ASP A 231 4.88 16.46 -31.89
N THR A 232 6.01 16.06 -31.29
CA THR A 232 7.19 15.62 -32.03
C THR A 232 7.29 14.10 -32.09
N VAL A 233 7.84 13.58 -33.18
CA VAL A 233 8.07 12.14 -33.34
C VAL A 233 9.23 11.72 -32.42
N PRO A 234 9.07 10.65 -31.61
CA PRO A 234 10.15 10.14 -30.80
C PRO A 234 11.35 9.78 -31.68
N PRO A 235 12.57 10.23 -31.37
CA PRO A 235 13.75 9.99 -32.21
C PRO A 235 14.12 8.51 -32.35
N GLU A 236 13.61 7.63 -31.48
CA GLU A 236 13.94 6.19 -31.44
C GLU A 236 12.67 5.34 -31.28
N MET A 237 11.81 5.29 -32.31
CA MET A 237 10.70 4.35 -32.32
C MET A 237 11.21 2.92 -32.47
N VAL A 238 11.03 2.11 -31.42
CA VAL A 238 11.36 0.68 -31.44
C VAL A 238 10.15 -0.16 -31.90
N SER A 239 10.39 -1.42 -32.31
CA SER A 239 9.33 -2.36 -32.76
C SER A 239 8.14 -2.43 -31.80
N ASP A 240 8.39 -2.37 -30.48
CA ASP A 240 7.32 -2.38 -29.47
C ASP A 240 6.34 -1.20 -29.60
N HIS A 241 6.80 -0.01 -29.99
CA HIS A 241 5.92 1.14 -30.20
C HIS A 241 4.98 0.90 -31.38
N ALA A 242 5.51 0.40 -32.49
CA ALA A 242 4.70 0.06 -33.66
C ALA A 242 3.68 -1.04 -33.35
N GLU A 243 4.08 -2.09 -32.63
CA GLU A 243 3.19 -3.18 -32.24
C GLU A 243 2.09 -2.71 -31.27
N LYS A 244 2.38 -1.78 -30.37
CA LYS A 244 1.36 -1.16 -29.50
C LYS A 244 0.39 -0.32 -30.31
N LEU A 245 0.87 0.44 -31.28
CA LEU A 245 0.02 1.26 -32.15
C LEU A 245 -0.97 0.39 -32.94
N LEU A 246 -0.51 -0.76 -33.45
CA LEU A 246 -1.37 -1.74 -34.14
C LEU A 246 -2.44 -2.32 -33.21
N ASP A 247 -2.13 -2.58 -31.94
CA ASP A 247 -3.14 -3.00 -30.95
C ASP A 247 -4.18 -1.91 -30.68
N VAL A 248 -3.77 -0.64 -30.64
CA VAL A 248 -4.71 0.50 -30.53
C VAL A 248 -5.60 0.59 -31.77
N VAL A 249 -5.04 0.44 -32.96
CA VAL A 249 -5.79 0.43 -34.24
C VAL A 249 -6.83 -0.71 -34.26
N ASP A 250 -6.47 -1.90 -33.80
CA ASP A 250 -7.40 -3.03 -33.66
C ASP A 250 -8.61 -2.65 -32.78
N VAL A 251 -8.37 -2.03 -31.61
CA VAL A 251 -9.44 -1.56 -30.71
C VAL A 251 -10.31 -0.49 -31.38
N LEU A 252 -9.70 0.46 -32.09
CA LEU A 252 -10.43 1.50 -32.81
C LEU A 252 -11.32 0.92 -33.93
N ASN A 253 -10.89 -0.17 -34.55
CA ASN A 253 -11.64 -0.92 -35.57
C ASN A 253 -12.66 -1.92 -34.99
N GLY A 254 -12.89 -1.91 -33.66
CA GLY A 254 -13.92 -2.72 -33.02
C GLY A 254 -13.48 -4.11 -32.57
N LYS A 255 -12.17 -4.44 -32.65
CA LYS A 255 -11.63 -5.67 -32.10
C LYS A 255 -11.31 -5.48 -30.63
N TYR A 256 -12.33 -5.69 -29.80
CA TYR A 256 -12.23 -5.52 -28.35
C TYR A 256 -11.62 -6.74 -27.67
N SER A 257 -10.34 -7.03 -27.92
CA SER A 257 -9.67 -8.18 -27.32
C SER A 257 -9.49 -8.05 -25.80
N ILE A 258 -9.61 -9.17 -25.08
CA ILE A 258 -9.31 -9.27 -23.63
C ILE A 258 -7.79 -9.38 -23.43
N PHE A 259 -7.13 -10.21 -24.25
CA PHE A 259 -5.69 -10.43 -24.26
C PHE A 259 -5.12 -10.08 -25.64
N PHE A 260 -4.07 -9.27 -25.65
CA PHE A 260 -3.40 -8.86 -26.89
C PHE A 260 -2.17 -9.72 -27.11
N SER A 261 -2.20 -10.59 -28.11
CA SER A 261 -1.15 -11.60 -28.34
C SER A 261 0.13 -11.07 -29.00
N ARG A 262 0.11 -9.85 -29.56
CA ARG A 262 1.30 -9.19 -30.10
C ARG A 262 2.32 -8.90 -28.99
N ASN A 263 3.61 -8.88 -29.34
CA ASN A 263 4.76 -8.77 -28.43
C ASN A 263 4.65 -9.55 -27.10
N THR A 264 4.64 -10.89 -27.16
CA THR A 264 4.67 -11.79 -25.99
C THR A 264 3.43 -11.78 -25.08
N GLY A 265 2.35 -11.10 -25.46
CA GLY A 265 1.15 -11.04 -24.66
C GLY A 265 1.12 -9.82 -23.74
N ARG A 266 0.06 -9.02 -23.82
CA ARG A 266 -0.08 -7.76 -23.09
C ARG A 266 -1.49 -7.56 -22.55
N GLU A 267 -1.57 -6.87 -21.41
CA GLU A 267 -2.84 -6.52 -20.79
C GLU A 267 -3.58 -5.44 -21.59
N ALA A 268 -4.91 -5.59 -21.64
CA ALA A 268 -5.79 -4.77 -22.46
C ALA A 268 -5.78 -3.27 -22.12
N LEU A 269 -5.72 -2.92 -20.83
CA LEU A 269 -6.08 -1.58 -20.34
C LEU A 269 -5.34 -0.45 -21.06
N GLN A 270 -4.04 -0.62 -21.33
CA GLN A 270 -3.22 0.38 -22.02
C GLN A 270 -3.76 0.73 -23.42
N PHE A 271 -4.26 -0.25 -24.18
CA PHE A 271 -4.75 -0.04 -25.54
C PHE A 271 -6.13 0.61 -25.56
N TYR A 272 -7.02 0.23 -24.63
CA TYR A 272 -8.31 0.90 -24.47
C TYR A 272 -8.17 2.33 -23.98
N MET A 273 -7.25 2.60 -23.06
CA MET A 273 -6.97 3.98 -22.62
C MET A 273 -6.42 4.83 -23.77
N ALA A 274 -5.47 4.31 -24.55
CA ALA A 274 -4.95 5.01 -25.73
C ALA A 274 -6.04 5.25 -26.80
N ALA A 275 -6.88 4.25 -27.08
CA ALA A 275 -8.01 4.38 -27.98
C ALA A 275 -9.07 5.37 -27.46
N ALA A 276 -9.29 5.44 -26.14
CA ALA A 276 -10.16 6.42 -25.51
C ALA A 276 -9.59 7.83 -25.63
N THR A 277 -8.28 8.03 -25.39
CA THR A 277 -7.60 9.31 -25.61
C THR A 277 -7.77 9.77 -27.06
N TYR A 278 -7.56 8.88 -28.04
CA TYR A 278 -7.81 9.16 -29.44
C TYR A 278 -9.25 9.63 -29.69
N LYS A 279 -10.26 8.91 -29.20
CA LYS A 279 -11.67 9.21 -29.44
C LYS A 279 -12.15 10.47 -28.70
N LEU A 280 -11.68 10.71 -27.47
CA LEU A 280 -12.16 11.77 -26.60
C LEU A 280 -11.46 13.11 -26.84
N LEU A 281 -10.15 13.08 -27.14
CA LEU A 281 -9.33 14.28 -27.31
C LEU A 281 -9.02 14.57 -28.79
N GLY A 282 -9.33 13.66 -29.70
CA GLY A 282 -9.11 13.86 -31.13
C GLY A 282 -7.64 13.98 -31.52
N THR A 283 -6.74 13.35 -30.78
CA THR A 283 -5.27 13.48 -30.96
C THR A 283 -4.76 12.93 -32.29
N GLY A 284 -5.58 12.15 -33.01
CA GLY A 284 -5.10 11.38 -34.17
C GLY A 284 -4.31 10.14 -33.74
N ILE A 285 -4.09 9.23 -34.69
CA ILE A 285 -3.14 8.11 -34.51
C ILE A 285 -1.79 8.65 -34.93
N SER A 286 -1.05 9.22 -33.99
CA SER A 286 0.32 9.67 -34.21
C SER A 286 1.30 8.55 -33.82
N HIS A 287 2.47 8.60 -34.43
CA HIS A 287 3.55 7.63 -34.27
C HIS A 287 4.16 7.63 -32.86
#